data_AF-A0A8I0B568-F1
#
_entry.id   AF-A0A8I0B568-F1
#
_cell.length_a   1.000
_cell.length_b   1.000
_cell.length_c   1.000
_cell.angle_alpha   90.00
_cell.angle_beta   90.00
_cell.angle_gamma   90.00
#
_symmetry.space_group_name_H-M   'P 1'
#
loop_
_entity.id
_entity.type
_entity.pdbx_description
1 polymer ?
#
loop_
_entity_poly.entity_id
_entity_poly.type
_entity_poly.pdbx_seq_one_letter_code
_entity_poly.pdbx_strand_id
1 'polypeptide(L)'
;MIDLDSTFFVQLVNFLIILTVLNLLLFRPIRGILKKREEVMADRLKTVEDFTSQAEAKLAGYRQALAEARSEAQAVRSALKEEGTALEASKLAAASEAAAAKLSAARQEIEAQKNAALAALQGQVAAFAKQVAAKVLARG
;
A
#
# COMPACT_ATOMS: atom_id res chain seq x y z
N MET A 1 -41.64 76.79 -50.48
CA MET A 1 -40.42 76.94 -49.68
C MET A 1 -40.61 76.11 -48.44
N ILE A 2 -39.59 75.36 -48.00
CA ILE A 2 -39.64 74.75 -46.67
C ILE A 2 -39.35 75.91 -45.73
N ASP A 3 -40.40 76.53 -45.21
CA ASP A 3 -40.24 77.60 -44.24
C ASP A 3 -39.79 76.95 -42.93
N LEU A 4 -38.51 77.10 -42.61
CA LEU A 4 -37.93 76.73 -41.33
C LEU A 4 -38.44 77.71 -40.27
N ASP A 5 -39.67 77.49 -39.82
CA ASP A 5 -40.27 78.25 -38.74
C ASP A 5 -39.69 77.83 -37.38
N SER A 6 -39.79 78.72 -36.39
CA SER A 6 -39.39 78.46 -35.00
C SER A 6 -40.01 77.18 -34.42
N THR A 7 -41.17 76.76 -34.92
CA THR A 7 -41.86 75.51 -34.54
C THR A 7 -41.06 74.27 -34.92
N PHE A 8 -40.37 74.26 -36.07
CA PHE A 8 -39.52 73.15 -36.49
C PHE A 8 -38.36 72.94 -35.51
N PHE A 9 -37.73 74.03 -35.07
CA PHE A 9 -36.66 73.97 -34.05
C PHE A 9 -37.19 73.47 -32.70
N VAL A 10 -38.36 73.92 -32.27
CA VAL A 10 -39.00 73.43 -31.03
C VAL A 10 -39.31 71.93 -31.13
N GLN A 11 -39.82 71.46 -32.28
CA GLN A 11 -40.10 70.04 -32.50
C GLN A 11 -38.82 69.19 -32.56
N LEU A 12 -37.74 69.71 -33.16
CA LEU A 12 -36.43 69.05 -33.16
C LEU A 12 -35.88 68.91 -31.73
N VAL A 13 -35.97 69.96 -30.92
CA VAL A 13 -35.56 69.92 -29.51
C VAL A 13 -36.41 68.91 -28.73
N ASN A 14 -37.72 68.89 -28.94
CA ASN A 14 -38.61 67.91 -28.30
C ASN A 14 -38.26 66.47 -28.69
N PHE A 15 -38.00 66.21 -29.97
CA PHE A 15 -37.56 64.90 -30.45
C PHE A 15 -36.23 64.48 -29.82
N LEU A 16 -35.25 65.38 -29.73
CA LEU A 16 -33.96 65.09 -29.09
C LEU A 16 -34.11 64.81 -27.58
N ILE A 17 -35.00 65.52 -26.88
CA ILE A 17 -35.30 65.25 -25.48
C ILE A 17 -35.89 63.83 -25.33
N ILE A 18 -36.91 63.49 -26.12
CA ILE A 18 -37.52 62.15 -26.07
C ILE A 18 -36.51 61.06 -26.42
N LEU A 19 -35.67 61.27 -27.44
CA LEU A 19 -34.61 60.34 -27.84
C LEU A 19 -33.60 60.12 -26.70
N THR A 20 -33.23 61.19 -26.00
CA THR A 20 -32.28 61.12 -24.88
C THR A 20 -32.90 60.38 -23.69
N VAL A 21 -34.16 60.67 -23.37
CA VAL A 21 -34.92 59.97 -22.32
C VAL A 21 -35.06 58.49 -22.67
N LEU A 22 -35.40 58.15 -23.92
CA LEU A 22 -35.55 56.77 -24.38
C LEU A 22 -34.22 56.01 -24.34
N ASN A 23 -33.11 56.65 -24.74
CA ASN A 23 -31.77 56.08 -24.63
C ASN A 23 -31.40 55.75 -23.17
N LEU A 24 -31.69 56.67 -22.25
CA LEU A 24 -31.41 56.50 -20.84
C LEU A 24 -32.30 55.43 -20.20
N LEU A 25 -33.59 55.41 -20.54
CA LEU A 25 -34.60 54.58 -19.89
C LEU A 25 -34.76 53.18 -20.49
N LEU A 26 -34.50 52.99 -21.79
CA LEU A 26 -34.69 51.70 -22.48
C LEU A 26 -33.36 51.07 -22.93
N PHE A 27 -32.54 51.81 -23.66
CA PHE A 27 -31.35 51.23 -24.29
C PHE A 27 -30.26 50.86 -23.27
N ARG A 28 -30.04 51.67 -22.22
CA ARG A 28 -29.11 51.33 -21.14
C ARG A 28 -29.51 50.06 -20.37
N PRO A 29 -30.74 49.91 -19.83
CA PRO A 29 -31.09 48.70 -19.09
C PRO A 29 -31.12 47.45 -19.97
N ILE A 30 -31.58 47.54 -21.23
CA ILE A 30 -31.58 46.39 -22.15
C ILE A 30 -30.14 45.89 -22.40
N ARG A 31 -29.20 46.79 -22.67
CA ARG A 31 -27.78 46.44 -22.82
C ARG A 31 -27.19 45.84 -21.55
N GLY A 32 -27.58 46.35 -20.38
CA GLY A 32 -27.17 45.79 -19.08
C GLY A 32 -27.66 44.35 -18.87
N ILE A 33 -28.91 44.05 -19.23
CA ILE A 33 -29.47 42.69 -19.11
C ILE A 33 -28.78 41.72 -20.08
N LEU A 34 -28.51 42.15 -21.32
CA LEU A 34 -27.78 41.35 -22.31
C LEU A 34 -26.38 41.00 -21.81
N LYS A 35 -25.61 41.98 -21.35
CA LYS A 35 -24.28 41.75 -20.76
C LYS A 35 -24.34 40.83 -19.55
N LYS A 36 -25.28 41.06 -18.63
CA LYS A 36 -25.44 40.21 -17.45
C LYS A 36 -25.78 38.76 -17.82
N ARG A 37 -26.58 38.55 -18.86
CA ARG A 37 -26.85 37.19 -19.37
C ARG A 37 -25.60 36.54 -19.96
N GLU A 38 -24.84 37.28 -20.76
CA GLU A 38 -23.59 36.81 -21.35
C GLU A 38 -22.56 36.44 -20.27
N GLU A 39 -22.34 37.32 -19.30
CA GLU A 39 -21.46 37.09 -18.15
C GLU A 39 -21.89 35.87 -17.34
N VAL A 40 -23.18 35.75 -16.99
CA VAL A 40 -23.70 34.59 -16.24
C VAL A 40 -23.50 33.28 -17.01
N MET A 41 -23.68 33.30 -18.33
CA MET A 41 -23.48 32.09 -19.14
C MET A 41 -22.00 31.73 -19.26
N ALA A 42 -21.13 32.72 -19.46
CA ALA A 42 -19.68 32.52 -19.49
C ALA A 42 -19.16 31.98 -18.16
N ASP A 43 -19.58 32.56 -17.03
CA ASP A 43 -19.20 32.10 -15.69
C ASP A 43 -19.70 30.68 -15.41
N ARG A 44 -20.93 30.35 -15.82
CA ARG A 44 -21.45 28.99 -15.69
C ARG A 44 -20.62 27.99 -16.48
N LEU A 45 -20.28 28.33 -17.73
CA LEU A 45 -19.48 27.46 -18.58
C LEU A 45 -18.08 27.24 -17.99
N LYS A 46 -17.44 28.32 -17.54
CA LYS A 46 -16.13 28.27 -16.88
C LYS A 46 -16.17 27.46 -15.59
N THR A 47 -17.22 27.59 -14.79
CA THR A 47 -17.40 26.82 -13.55
C THR A 47 -17.56 25.34 -13.85
N VAL A 48 -18.32 24.98 -14.90
CA VAL A 48 -18.47 23.58 -15.33
C VAL A 48 -17.12 23.02 -15.79
N GLU A 49 -16.39 23.76 -16.62
CA GLU A 49 -15.09 23.33 -17.15
C GLU A 49 -14.04 23.15 -16.03
N ASP A 50 -13.99 24.09 -15.09
CA ASP A 50 -13.11 24.01 -13.91
C ASP A 50 -13.49 22.82 -13.01
N PHE A 51 -14.79 22.61 -12.78
CA PHE A 51 -15.26 21.47 -12.00
C PHE A 51 -14.92 20.13 -12.68
N THR A 52 -15.09 20.03 -14.00
CA THR A 52 -14.71 18.82 -14.76
C THR A 52 -13.21 18.59 -14.71
N SER A 53 -12.40 19.64 -14.88
CA SER A 53 -10.93 19.54 -14.83
C SER A 53 -10.45 19.11 -13.44
N GLN A 54 -11.00 19.70 -12.37
CA GLN A 54 -10.67 19.32 -11.01
C GLN A 54 -11.12 17.90 -10.68
N ALA A 55 -12.29 17.47 -11.17
CA ALA A 55 -12.77 16.11 -10.99
C ALA A 55 -11.86 15.10 -11.69
N GLU A 56 -11.46 15.36 -12.94
CA GLU A 56 -10.52 14.53 -13.69
C GLU A 56 -9.15 14.46 -13.01
N ALA A 57 -8.61 15.60 -12.56
CA ALA A 57 -7.34 15.65 -11.83
C ALA A 57 -7.39 14.83 -10.53
N LYS A 58 -8.46 14.98 -9.74
CA LYS A 58 -8.65 14.18 -8.51
C LYS A 58 -8.79 12.70 -8.81
N LEU A 59 -9.51 12.34 -9.88
CA LEU A 59 -9.73 10.95 -10.26
C LEU A 59 -8.43 10.31 -10.79
N ALA A 60 -7.63 11.07 -11.55
CA ALA A 60 -6.29 10.65 -11.98
C ALA A 60 -5.37 10.43 -10.78
N GLY A 61 -5.31 11.38 -9.84
CA GLY A 61 -4.52 11.24 -8.62
C GLY A 61 -4.96 10.06 -7.75
N TYR A 62 -6.26 9.84 -7.61
CA TYR A 62 -6.80 8.68 -6.90
C TYR A 62 -6.43 7.35 -7.56
N ARG A 63 -6.54 7.27 -8.90
CA ARG A 63 -6.14 6.07 -9.65
C ARG A 63 -4.64 5.80 -9.52
N GLN A 64 -3.82 6.83 -9.57
CA GLN A 64 -2.37 6.72 -9.38
C GLN A 64 -2.04 6.21 -7.98
N ALA A 65 -2.60 6.83 -6.94
CA ALA A 65 -2.39 6.41 -5.55
C ALA A 65 -2.83 4.96 -5.32
N LEU A 66 -3.95 4.54 -5.93
CA LEU A 66 -4.42 3.15 -5.84
C LEU A 66 -3.47 2.17 -6.55
N ALA A 67 -2.90 2.57 -7.69
CA ALA A 67 -1.93 1.75 -8.41
C ALA A 67 -0.61 1.61 -7.63
N GLU A 68 -0.11 2.72 -7.08
CA GLU A 68 1.08 2.75 -6.22
C GLU A 68 0.88 1.87 -4.97
N ALA A 69 -0.24 2.04 -4.26
CA ALA A 69 -0.54 1.24 -3.07
C ALA A 69 -0.64 -0.27 -3.38
N ARG A 70 -1.20 -0.64 -4.54
CA ARG A 70 -1.23 -2.05 -4.99
C ARG A 70 0.16 -2.58 -5.29
N SER A 71 0.99 -1.79 -5.96
CA SER A 71 2.38 -2.16 -6.28
C SER A 71 3.20 -2.35 -5.00
N GLU A 72 3.09 -1.42 -4.05
CA GLU A 72 3.77 -1.48 -2.76
C GLU A 72 3.29 -2.69 -1.95
N ALA A 73 1.97 -2.93 -1.86
CA ALA A 73 1.42 -4.09 -1.17
C ALA A 73 1.94 -5.42 -1.78
N GLN A 74 2.05 -5.49 -3.11
CA GLN A 74 2.60 -6.66 -3.79
C GLN A 74 4.09 -6.83 -3.51
N ALA A 75 4.87 -5.74 -3.49
CA ALA A 75 6.28 -5.76 -3.15
C ALA A 75 6.50 -6.24 -1.70
N VAL A 76 5.76 -5.68 -0.75
CA VAL A 76 5.80 -6.09 0.67
C VAL A 76 5.43 -7.56 0.82
N ARG A 77 4.35 -8.01 0.16
CA ARG A 77 3.93 -9.42 0.22
C ARG A 77 4.99 -10.37 -0.34
N SER A 78 5.64 -9.99 -1.44
CA SER A 78 6.73 -10.79 -2.02
C SER A 78 7.93 -10.84 -1.09
N ALA A 79 8.33 -9.70 -0.51
CA ALA A 79 9.45 -9.63 0.43
C ALA A 79 9.20 -10.47 1.69
N LEU A 80 8.02 -10.36 2.30
CA LEU A 80 7.64 -11.17 3.46
C LEU A 80 7.58 -12.67 3.15
N LYS A 81 7.16 -13.03 1.93
CA LYS A 81 7.15 -14.43 1.50
C LYS A 81 8.57 -14.97 1.36
N GLU A 82 9.46 -14.20 0.74
CA GLU A 82 10.87 -14.57 0.58
C GLU A 82 11.56 -14.70 1.94
N GLU A 83 11.40 -13.71 2.82
CA GLU A 83 11.90 -13.73 4.19
C GLU A 83 11.35 -14.95 4.96
N GLY A 84 10.04 -15.21 4.86
CA GLY A 84 9.40 -16.37 5.47
C GLY A 84 10.01 -17.69 5.00
N THR A 85 10.21 -17.85 3.69
CA THR A 85 10.83 -19.06 3.13
C THR A 85 12.29 -19.22 3.54
N ALA A 86 13.05 -18.13 3.61
CA ALA A 86 14.45 -18.16 4.06
C ALA A 86 14.53 -18.53 5.56
N LEU A 87 13.64 -17.97 6.37
CA LEU A 87 13.59 -18.22 7.81
C LEU A 87 13.12 -19.65 8.11
N GLU A 88 12.17 -20.18 7.34
CA GLU A 88 11.75 -21.58 7.40
C GLU A 88 12.91 -22.51 7.04
N ALA A 89 13.61 -22.26 5.93
CA ALA A 89 14.76 -23.05 5.51
C ALA A 89 15.89 -23.04 6.56
N SER A 90 16.18 -21.86 7.14
CA SER A 90 17.19 -21.71 8.20
C SER A 90 16.80 -22.48 9.47
N LYS A 91 15.53 -22.37 9.92
CA LYS A 91 15.04 -23.11 11.09
C LYS A 91 15.07 -24.62 10.86
N LEU A 92 14.68 -25.07 9.67
CA LEU A 92 14.70 -26.49 9.33
C LEU A 92 16.14 -27.03 9.32
N ALA A 93 17.08 -26.30 8.72
CA ALA A 93 18.50 -26.67 8.73
C ALA A 93 19.06 -26.76 10.16
N ALA A 94 18.81 -25.75 11.00
CA ALA A 94 19.25 -25.76 12.40
C ALA A 94 18.63 -26.91 13.20
N ALA A 95 17.34 -27.21 12.97
CA ALA A 95 16.66 -28.33 13.62
C ALA A 95 17.24 -29.69 13.19
N SER A 96 17.52 -29.86 11.89
CA SER A 96 18.16 -31.06 11.35
C SER A 96 19.58 -31.25 11.91
N GLU A 97 20.36 -30.19 12.02
CA GLU A 97 21.70 -30.22 12.61
C GLU A 97 21.65 -30.59 14.08
N ALA A 98 20.76 -29.96 14.87
CA ALA A 98 20.56 -30.29 16.27
C ALA A 98 20.11 -31.74 16.48
N ALA A 99 19.24 -32.26 15.60
CA ALA A 99 18.81 -33.65 15.63
C ALA A 99 19.97 -34.61 15.31
N ALA A 100 20.80 -34.30 14.30
CA ALA A 100 21.98 -35.08 13.96
C ALA A 100 23.01 -35.09 15.10
N ALA A 101 23.24 -33.95 15.75
CA ALA A 101 24.12 -33.83 16.91
C ALA A 101 23.62 -34.69 18.08
N LYS A 102 22.32 -34.63 18.40
CA LYS A 102 21.70 -35.47 19.44
C LYS A 102 21.84 -36.96 19.14
N LEU A 103 21.62 -37.37 17.88
CA LEU A 103 21.75 -38.76 17.47
C LEU A 103 23.21 -39.25 17.59
N SER A 104 24.17 -38.41 17.21
CA SER A 104 25.60 -38.72 17.35
C SER A 104 26.00 -38.89 18.81
N ALA A 105 25.59 -37.96 19.69
CA ALA A 105 25.83 -38.04 21.12
C ALA A 105 25.23 -39.30 21.74
N ALA A 106 23.97 -39.62 21.42
CA ALA A 106 23.32 -40.85 21.91
C ALA A 106 24.05 -42.12 21.45
N ARG A 107 24.55 -42.17 20.21
CA ARG A 107 25.35 -43.30 19.72
C ARG A 107 26.67 -43.45 20.48
N GLN A 108 27.37 -42.34 20.74
CA GLN A 108 28.60 -42.36 21.53
C GLN A 108 28.35 -42.85 22.96
N GLU A 109 27.25 -42.42 23.57
CA GLU A 109 26.87 -42.84 24.91
C GLU A 109 26.50 -44.33 24.98
N ILE A 110 25.79 -44.85 23.97
CA ILE A 110 25.50 -46.29 23.84
C ILE A 110 26.79 -47.11 23.70
N GLU A 111 27.74 -46.67 22.86
CA GLU A 111 29.03 -47.35 22.71
C GLU A 111 29.84 -47.32 24.02
N ALA A 112 29.84 -46.20 24.74
CA ALA A 112 30.48 -46.09 26.05
C ALA A 112 29.85 -47.05 27.08
N GLN A 113 28.51 -47.10 27.15
CA GLN A 113 27.78 -48.01 28.03
C GLN A 113 28.05 -49.49 27.69
N LYS A 114 28.08 -49.83 26.41
CA LYS A 114 28.42 -51.18 25.94
C LYS A 114 29.83 -51.58 26.35
N ASN A 115 30.82 -50.70 26.16
CA ASN A 115 32.20 -50.97 26.57
C ASN A 115 32.33 -51.12 28.08
N ALA A 116 31.65 -50.28 28.87
CA ALA A 116 31.61 -50.40 30.32
C ALA A 116 30.97 -51.72 30.78
N ALA A 117 29.86 -52.14 30.15
CA ALA A 117 29.21 -53.42 30.43
C ALA A 117 30.10 -54.61 30.10
N LEU A 118 30.81 -54.59 28.96
CA LEU A 118 31.77 -55.63 28.58
C LEU A 118 32.93 -55.72 29.57
N ALA A 119 33.49 -54.59 30.01
CA ALA A 119 34.56 -54.56 31.01
C ALA A 119 34.08 -55.12 32.37
N ALA A 120 32.86 -54.77 32.80
CA ALA A 120 32.26 -55.32 34.00
C ALA A 120 32.05 -56.85 33.90
N LEU A 121 31.60 -57.35 32.75
CA LEU A 121 31.41 -58.78 32.51
C LEU A 121 32.74 -59.54 32.54
N GLN A 122 33.81 -58.99 31.94
CA GLN A 122 35.15 -59.58 32.01
C GLN A 122 35.67 -59.65 33.45
N GLY A 123 35.46 -58.60 34.25
CA GLY A 123 35.80 -58.60 35.67
C GLY A 123 35.04 -59.66 36.47
N GLN A 124 33.74 -59.82 36.21
CA GLN A 124 32.92 -60.86 36.84
C GLN A 124 33.35 -62.27 36.43
N VAL A 125 33.66 -62.50 35.14
CA VAL A 125 34.17 -63.80 34.65
C VAL A 125 35.51 -64.14 35.29
N ALA A 126 36.44 -63.18 35.42
CA ALA A 126 37.71 -63.39 36.09
C ALA A 126 37.55 -63.72 37.59
N ALA A 127 36.60 -63.07 38.27
CA ALA A 127 36.27 -63.36 39.66
C ALA A 127 35.65 -64.76 39.81
N PHE A 128 34.73 -65.14 38.91
CA PHE A 128 34.11 -66.46 38.89
C PHE A 128 35.12 -67.57 38.59
N ALA A 129 36.03 -67.35 37.64
CA ALA A 129 37.11 -68.28 37.30
C ALA A 129 38.06 -68.51 38.50
N LYS A 130 38.42 -67.45 39.25
CA LYS A 130 39.18 -67.60 40.51
C LYS A 130 38.44 -68.41 41.56
N GLN A 131 37.13 -68.18 41.74
CA GLN A 131 36.33 -68.95 42.69
C GLN A 131 36.25 -70.43 42.30
N VAL A 132 36.06 -70.75 41.02
CA VAL A 132 36.06 -72.14 40.52
C VAL A 132 37.42 -72.78 40.72
N ALA A 133 38.52 -72.11 40.36
CA ALA A 133 39.88 -72.62 40.54
C ALA A 133 40.19 -72.90 42.02
N ALA A 134 39.81 -72.00 42.94
CA ALA A 134 39.97 -72.20 44.37
C ALA A 134 39.16 -73.40 44.89
N LYS A 135 37.95 -73.62 44.36
CA LYS A 135 37.08 -74.74 44.76
C LYS A 135 37.58 -76.10 44.23
N VAL A 136 38.28 -76.11 43.10
CA VAL A 136 38.92 -77.31 42.53
C VAL A 136 40.20 -77.66 43.28
N LEU A 137 41.03 -76.66 43.61
CA LEU A 137 42.25 -76.84 44.41
C LEU A 137 41.99 -77.25 45.86
N ALA A 138 40.87 -76.84 46.46
CA ALA A 138 40.47 -77.27 47.81
C ALA A 138 39.94 -78.71 47.88
N ARG A 139 39.86 -79.43 46.74
CA ARG A 139 39.32 -80.78 46.64
C ARG A 139 40.36 -81.84 46.24
N GLY A 140 41.63 -81.46 46.15
CA GLY A 140 42.79 -82.35 46.08
C GLY A 140 43.67 -82.15 47.31
#